data_AF-A0A948SX73-F1
#
_entry.id   AF-A0A948SX73-F1
#
_cell.length_a   1.000
_cell.length_b   1.000
_cell.length_c   1.000
_cell.angle_alpha   90.00
_cell.angle_beta   90.00
_cell.angle_gamma   90.00
#
_symmetry.space_group_name_H-M   'P 1'
#
loop_
_entity.id
_entity.type
_entity.pdbx_description
1 polymer ?
#
loop_
_entity_poly.entity_id
_entity_poly.type
_entity_poly.pdbx_seq_one_letter_code
_entity_poly.pdbx_strand_id
1 'polypeptide(L)'
;MDKKSLYEKAEKAFNQAFEAAKMSVKTVSEKAGEAAQITRLLIEKAALEHRVTKKFAQLGSRVYDVARQESPALDFEEATLKNLLREIAEIESELSRVESALEKEERGKKTLNP
;
A
#
# COMPACT_ATOMS: atom_id res chain seq x y z
N MET A 1 -8.14 27.35 6.17
CA MET A 1 -7.93 26.28 5.17
C MET A 1 -8.50 25.00 5.75
N ASP A 2 -9.55 24.46 5.14
CA ASP A 2 -10.34 23.38 5.73
C ASP A 2 -9.52 22.06 5.79
N LYS A 3 -9.38 21.47 6.99
CA LYS A 3 -8.46 20.36 7.29
C LYS A 3 -8.73 19.09 6.48
N LYS A 4 -9.96 18.94 5.97
CA LYS A 4 -10.36 17.84 5.07
C LYS A 4 -9.63 17.87 3.70
N SER A 5 -9.18 19.04 3.25
CA SER A 5 -8.78 19.21 1.85
C SER A 5 -7.42 18.61 1.46
N LEU A 6 -6.49 18.39 2.38
CA LEU A 6 -5.17 17.82 2.05
C LEU A 6 -5.20 16.30 1.96
N TYR A 7 -5.85 15.65 2.94
CA TYR A 7 -6.06 14.21 2.93
C TYR A 7 -6.87 13.79 1.70
N GLU A 8 -8.00 14.47 1.43
CA GLU A 8 -8.86 14.15 0.28
C GLU A 8 -8.13 14.34 -1.05
N LYS A 9 -7.26 15.36 -1.17
CA LYS A 9 -6.43 15.57 -2.36
C LYS A 9 -5.38 14.49 -2.52
N ALA A 10 -4.69 14.12 -1.43
CA ALA A 10 -3.69 13.05 -1.44
C ALA A 10 -4.33 11.69 -1.76
N GLU A 11 -5.46 11.38 -1.13
CA GLU A 11 -6.24 10.17 -1.38
C GLU A 11 -6.71 10.10 -2.83
N LYS A 12 -7.24 11.19 -3.39
CA LYS A 12 -7.69 11.22 -4.79
C LYS A 12 -6.54 11.00 -5.77
N ALA A 13 -5.42 11.71 -5.61
CA ALA A 13 -4.25 11.56 -6.48
C ALA A 13 -3.69 10.13 -6.41
N PHE A 14 -3.69 9.56 -5.20
CA PHE A 14 -3.18 8.23 -4.96
C PHE A 14 -4.09 7.12 -5.52
N ASN A 15 -5.42 7.25 -5.40
CA ASN A 15 -6.38 6.35 -6.03
C ASN A 15 -6.23 6.34 -7.56
N GLN A 16 -6.02 7.50 -8.17
CA GLN A 16 -5.82 7.61 -9.62
C GLN A 16 -4.52 6.91 -10.07
N ALA A 17 -3.43 7.09 -9.33
CA ALA A 17 -2.16 6.42 -9.60
C ALA A 17 -2.29 4.89 -9.46
N PHE A 18 -3.03 4.42 -8.45
CA PHE A 18 -3.27 3.01 -8.21
C PHE A 18 -4.07 2.34 -9.34
N GLU A 19 -5.15 2.96 -9.80
CA GLU A 19 -5.94 2.40 -10.93
C GLU A 19 -5.12 2.36 -12.23
N ALA A 20 -4.28 3.38 -12.48
CA ALA A 20 -3.37 3.38 -13.62
C ALA A 20 -2.32 2.26 -13.54
N ALA A 21 -1.76 2.01 -12.35
CA ALA A 21 -0.81 0.92 -12.11
C ALA A 21 -1.47 -0.45 -12.34
N LYS A 22 -2.67 -0.66 -11.80
CA LYS A 22 -3.44 -1.90 -11.99
C LYS A 22 -3.75 -2.20 -13.46
N MET A 23 -4.17 -1.18 -14.21
CA MET A 23 -4.41 -1.31 -15.66
C MET A 23 -3.13 -1.60 -16.43
N SER A 24 -2.02 -1.00 -16.03
CA SER A 24 -0.70 -1.24 -16.64
C SER A 24 -0.23 -2.66 -16.38
N VAL A 25 -0.33 -3.15 -15.14
CA VAL A 25 -0.02 -4.53 -14.76
C VAL A 25 -0.84 -5.51 -15.60
N LYS A 26 -2.16 -5.30 -15.69
CA LYS A 26 -3.04 -6.15 -16.49
C LYS A 26 -2.62 -6.18 -17.97
N THR A 27 -2.36 -5.01 -18.56
CA THR A 27 -1.98 -4.88 -19.98
C THR A 27 -0.62 -5.51 -20.27
N VAL A 28 0.37 -5.31 -19.40
CA VAL A 28 1.71 -5.91 -19.53
C VAL A 28 1.61 -7.43 -19.41
N SER A 29 0.85 -7.92 -18.44
CA SER A 29 0.70 -9.36 -18.20
C SER A 29 -0.01 -10.08 -19.35
N GLU A 30 -1.06 -9.47 -19.92
CA GLU A 30 -1.75 -9.96 -21.13
C GLU A 30 -0.82 -10.00 -22.36
N LYS A 31 0.07 -9.00 -22.52
CA LYS A 31 1.03 -8.95 -23.64
C LYS A 31 2.25 -9.86 -23.45
N ALA A 32 2.68 -10.08 -22.21
CA ALA A 32 3.85 -10.88 -21.86
C ALA A 32 3.54 -12.38 -21.71
N GLY A 33 2.27 -12.78 -21.76
CA GLY A 33 1.86 -14.18 -21.57
C GLY A 33 2.19 -14.70 -20.17
N GLU A 34 2.23 -13.82 -19.17
CA GLU A 34 2.49 -14.22 -17.79
C GLU A 34 1.35 -15.12 -17.27
N ALA A 35 1.71 -16.25 -16.65
CA ALA A 35 0.78 -17.08 -15.89
C ALA A 35 -0.15 -16.23 -14.99
N ALA A 36 -1.44 -16.50 -15.05
CA ALA A 36 -2.50 -15.79 -14.32
C ALA A 36 -2.23 -15.65 -12.81
N GLN A 37 -1.44 -16.56 -12.24
CA GLN A 37 -0.96 -16.52 -10.86
C GLN A 37 -0.08 -15.28 -10.58
N ILE A 38 0.87 -14.94 -11.46
CA ILE A 38 1.73 -13.75 -11.32
C ILE A 38 0.88 -12.49 -11.44
N THR A 39 0.01 -12.41 -12.46
CA THR A 39 -0.88 -11.27 -12.65
C THR A 39 -1.73 -11.01 -11.40
N ARG A 40 -2.29 -12.07 -10.82
CA ARG A 40 -3.09 -11.99 -9.59
C ARG A 40 -2.26 -11.46 -8.43
N LEU A 41 -1.06 -12.01 -8.22
CA LEU A 41 -0.17 -11.58 -7.14
C LEU A 41 0.29 -10.12 -7.31
N LEU A 42 0.55 -9.65 -8.54
CA LEU A 42 0.90 -8.25 -8.80
C LEU A 42 -0.27 -7.30 -8.49
N ILE A 43 -1.50 -7.68 -8.85
CA ILE A 43 -2.70 -6.91 -8.49
C ILE A 43 -2.90 -6.86 -6.97
N GLU A 44 -2.71 -8.00 -6.30
CA GLU A 44 -2.82 -8.11 -4.85
C GLU A 44 -1.76 -7.26 -4.14
N LYS A 45 -0.50 -7.32 -4.59
CA LYS A 45 0.59 -6.47 -4.12
C LYS A 45 0.24 -5.00 -4.22
N ALA A 46 -0.18 -4.57 -5.41
CA ALA A 46 -0.54 -3.17 -5.64
C ALA A 46 -1.68 -2.73 -4.71
N ALA A 47 -2.68 -3.59 -4.48
CA ALA A 47 -3.80 -3.27 -3.59
C ALA A 47 -3.36 -3.13 -2.12
N LEU A 48 -2.40 -3.95 -1.68
CA LEU A 48 -1.81 -3.85 -0.34
C LEU A 48 -0.93 -2.60 -0.19
N GLU A 49 -0.08 -2.30 -1.18
CA GLU A 49 0.70 -1.05 -1.27
C GLU A 49 -0.22 0.18 -1.20
N HIS A 50 -1.38 0.10 -1.86
CA HIS A 50 -2.39 1.14 -1.79
C HIS A 50 -2.96 1.29 -0.37
N ARG A 51 -3.38 0.19 0.26
CA ARG A 51 -3.92 0.21 1.63
C ARG A 51 -2.91 0.75 2.63
N VAL A 52 -1.65 0.31 2.59
CA VAL A 52 -0.61 0.74 3.54
C VAL A 52 -0.28 2.22 3.38
N THR A 53 -0.19 2.71 2.15
CA THR A 53 0.08 4.14 1.89
C THR A 53 -1.03 5.04 2.43
N LYS A 54 -2.31 4.63 2.29
CA LYS A 54 -3.44 5.35 2.88
C LYS A 54 -3.35 5.41 4.40
N LYS A 55 -2.90 4.32 5.05
CA LYS A 55 -2.71 4.27 6.50
C LYS A 55 -1.53 5.14 6.96
N PHE A 56 -0.42 5.15 6.21
CA PHE A 56 0.69 6.06 6.48
C PHE A 56 0.30 7.54 6.29
N ALA A 57 -0.54 7.86 5.31
CA ALA A 57 -1.07 9.22 5.17
C ALA A 57 -1.94 9.64 6.37
N GLN A 58 -2.76 8.72 6.90
CA GLN A 58 -3.53 8.95 8.13
C GLN A 58 -2.60 9.17 9.34
N LEU A 59 -1.54 8.36 9.46
CA LEU A 59 -0.54 8.49 10.53
C LEU A 59 0.18 9.84 10.44
N GLY A 60 0.67 10.21 9.25
CA GLY A 60 1.35 11.48 9.01
C GLY A 60 0.44 12.67 9.30
N SER A 61 -0.85 12.62 8.93
CA SER A 61 -1.82 13.65 9.29
C SER A 61 -1.96 13.79 10.81
N ARG A 62 -2.02 12.67 11.54
CA ARG A 62 -2.13 12.67 13.01
C ARG A 62 -0.88 13.27 13.66
N VAL A 63 0.30 12.86 13.21
CA VAL A 63 1.59 13.38 13.69
C VAL A 63 1.69 14.89 13.43
N TYR A 64 1.30 15.34 12.24
CA TYR A 64 1.27 16.77 11.89
C TYR A 64 0.33 17.57 12.79
N ASP A 65 -0.88 17.06 13.05
CA ASP A 65 -1.85 17.73 13.91
C ASP A 65 -1.38 17.83 15.37
N VAL A 66 -0.63 16.85 15.87
CA VAL A 66 0.00 16.92 17.20
C VAL A 66 1.14 17.93 17.19
N ALA A 67 2.03 17.89 16.18
CA ALA A 67 3.18 18.77 16.07
C ALA A 67 2.82 20.26 15.99
N ARG A 68 1.60 20.61 15.55
CA ARG A 68 1.10 21.99 15.48
C ARG A 68 0.54 22.51 16.82
N GLN A 69 0.41 21.68 17.85
CA GLN A 69 -0.09 22.10 19.16
C GLN A 69 1.00 22.80 19.97
N GLU A 70 0.63 23.73 20.85
CA GLU A 70 1.58 24.48 21.69
C GLU A 70 2.38 23.57 22.65
N SER A 71 1.85 22.38 22.97
CA SER A 71 2.56 21.32 23.70
C SER A 71 2.37 19.97 22.98
N PRO A 72 3.23 19.63 22.01
CA PRO A 72 3.08 18.42 21.23
C PRO A 72 3.53 17.19 22.03
N ALA A 73 2.58 16.34 22.39
CA ALA A 73 2.87 15.01 22.93
C ALA A 73 2.09 13.96 22.12
N LEU A 74 2.83 13.09 21.43
CA LEU A 74 2.25 11.91 20.78
C LEU A 74 2.08 10.82 21.84
N ASP A 75 0.82 10.48 22.13
CA ASP A 75 0.49 9.34 22.97
C ASP A 75 0.34 8.08 22.10
N PHE A 76 1.38 7.25 22.08
CA PHE A 76 1.37 5.97 21.36
C PHE A 76 0.44 4.93 21.98
N GLU A 77 -0.01 5.13 23.22
CA GLU A 77 -1.00 4.27 23.88
C GLU A 77 -2.44 4.70 23.60
N GLU A 78 -2.63 5.87 22.95
CA GLU A 78 -3.94 6.29 22.46
C GLU A 78 -4.52 5.18 21.57
N ALA A 79 -5.70 4.66 21.94
CA ALA A 79 -6.33 3.53 21.25
C ALA A 79 -6.43 3.73 19.72
N THR A 80 -6.71 4.96 19.26
CA THR A 80 -6.77 5.30 17.84
C THR A 80 -5.43 5.11 17.13
N LEU A 81 -4.34 5.63 17.72
CA LEU A 81 -2.99 5.54 17.15
C LEU A 81 -2.47 4.11 17.21
N LYS A 82 -2.73 3.41 18.32
CA LYS A 82 -2.37 2.01 18.51
C LYS A 82 -3.06 1.09 17.50
N ASN A 83 -4.34 1.30 17.22
CA ASN A 83 -5.07 0.56 16.18
C ASN A 83 -4.52 0.87 14.79
N LEU A 84 -4.23 2.14 14.49
CA LEU A 84 -3.65 2.52 13.20
C LEU A 84 -2.29 1.85 12.94
N LEU A 85 -1.41 1.84 13.95
CA LEU A 85 -0.11 1.18 13.86
C LEU A 85 -0.24 -0.34 13.70
N ARG A 86 -1.19 -0.96 14.39
CA ARG A 86 -1.49 -2.39 14.22
C ARG A 86 -1.95 -2.71 12.80
N GLU A 87 -2.88 -1.93 12.27
CA GLU A 87 -3.38 -2.13 10.90
C GLU A 87 -2.27 -1.96 9.85
N ILE A 88 -1.34 -1.01 10.05
CA ILE A 88 -0.15 -0.86 9.20
C ILE A 88 0.69 -2.13 9.24
N ALA A 89 1.03 -2.62 10.43
CA ALA A 89 1.85 -3.83 10.59
C ALA A 89 1.19 -5.09 10.00
N GLU A 90 -0.13 -5.21 10.10
CA GLU A 90 -0.90 -6.30 9.48
C GLU A 90 -0.81 -6.25 7.95
N ILE A 91 -1.01 -5.07 7.34
CA ILE A 91 -0.91 -4.89 5.89
C ILE A 91 0.52 -5.14 5.40
N GLU A 92 1.54 -4.67 6.12
CA GLU A 92 2.95 -4.94 5.78
C GLU A 92 3.29 -6.43 5.85
N SER A 93 2.73 -7.15 6.83
CA SER A 93 2.87 -8.61 6.92
C SER A 93 2.22 -9.32 5.73
N GLU A 94 1.02 -8.88 5.33
CA GLU A 94 0.35 -9.38 4.11
C GLU A 94 1.18 -9.09 2.85
N LEU A 95 1.70 -7.87 2.72
CA LEU A 95 2.51 -7.44 1.58
C LEU A 95 3.78 -8.29 1.45
N SER A 96 4.51 -8.50 2.56
CA SER A 96 5.71 -9.33 2.58
C SER A 96 5.44 -10.79 2.14
N ARG A 97 4.27 -11.34 2.48
CA ARG A 97 3.87 -12.68 2.02
C ARG A 97 3.61 -12.72 0.52
N VAL A 98 2.94 -11.71 -0.02
CA VAL A 98 2.67 -11.60 -1.46
C VAL A 98 3.97 -11.40 -2.25
N GLU A 99 4.88 -10.56 -1.76
CA GLU A 99 6.21 -10.37 -2.36
C GLU A 99 7.02 -11.67 -2.36
N SER A 100 7.03 -12.39 -1.24
CA SER A 100 7.67 -13.70 -1.15
C SER A 100 7.06 -14.73 -2.12
N ALA A 101 5.75 -14.67 -2.37
CA ALA A 101 5.08 -15.54 -3.32
C ALA A 101 5.41 -15.17 -4.78
N LEU A 102 5.46 -13.87 -5.10
CA LEU A 102 5.89 -13.36 -6.41
C LEU A 102 7.31 -13.83 -6.75
N GLU A 103 8.26 -13.63 -5.84
CA GLU A 103 9.64 -14.03 -6.07
C GLU A 103 9.80 -15.53 -6.30
N LYS A 104 8.98 -16.36 -5.65
CA LYS A 104 9.00 -17.82 -5.85
C LYS A 104 8.47 -18.19 -7.22
N GLU A 105 7.37 -17.58 -7.64
CA GLU A 105 6.74 -17.83 -8.94
C GLU A 105 7.64 -17.36 -10.10
N GLU A 106 8.29 -16.20 -9.95
CA GLU A 106 9.27 -15.67 -10.91
C GLU A 106 10.52 -16.56 -11.02
N ARG A 107 11.02 -17.08 -9.89
CA ARG A 107 12.14 -18.04 -9.86
C ARG A 107 11.76 -19.38 -10.50
N GLY A 108 10.56 -19.89 -10.22
CA GLY A 108 10.05 -21.14 -10.80
C GLY A 108 9.98 -21.09 -12.33
N LYS A 109 9.61 -19.94 -12.91
CA LYS A 109 9.62 -19.74 -14.37
C LYS A 109 11.02 -19.70 -14.96
N LYS A 110 12.00 -19.06 -14.30
CA LYS A 110 13.39 -19.03 -14.79
C LYS A 110 14.04 -20.41 -14.85
N THR A 111 13.64 -21.35 -14.01
CA THR A 111 14.13 -22.74 -14.04
C THR A 111 13.47 -23.63 -15.11
N LEU A 112 12.34 -23.22 -15.69
CA LEU A 112 11.59 -23.99 -16.70
C LEU A 112 11.86 -23.56 -18.15
N ASN A 113 12.56 -22.45 -18.37
CA ASN A 113 13.10 -22.03 -19.66
C ASN A 113 14.63 -21.89 -19.54
N PRO A 114 15.40 -22.96 -19.82
CA PRO A 114 16.87 -22.87 -19.96
C PRO A 114 17.29 -22.13 -21.24
#